data_AF-A0A1G3PSH0-F1
#
_entry.id   AF-A0A1G3PSH0-F1
#
_cell.length_a   1.000
_cell.length_b   1.000
_cell.length_c   1.000
_cell.angle_alpha   90.00
_cell.angle_beta   90.00
_cell.angle_gamma   90.00
#
_symmetry.space_group_name_H-M   'P 1'
#
loop_
_entity.id
_entity.type
_entity.pdbx_description
1 polymer ?
#
loop_
_entity_poly.entity_id
_entity_poly.type
_entity_poly.pdbx_seq_one_letter_code
_entity_poly.pdbx_strand_id
1 'polypeptide(L)'
;MNPECIFCKIADGREPAHIVFEDEISVAFLDMRPVYHGHTLLIPKQHISTVMEFPGEFIERFFLNLKLVSRAVEEGMGCQGIFNAINNRISQSVPHLHIHILPRNKGDGMRHFLWPRGCYDTIDEAIATAEKIRLSVRRIRER
;
A
#
# COMPACT_ATOMS: atom_id res chain seq x y z
N MET A 1 -18.56 5.16 -3.26
CA MET A 1 -18.22 3.79 -3.68
C MET A 1 -18.50 3.66 -5.16
N ASN A 2 -17.56 3.17 -5.96
CA ASN A 2 -17.71 3.02 -7.41
C ASN A 2 -17.62 1.53 -7.78
N PRO A 3 -18.68 0.90 -8.31
CA PRO A 3 -18.70 -0.55 -8.56
C PRO A 3 -17.70 -1.00 -9.62
N GLU A 4 -17.26 -0.11 -10.52
CA GLU A 4 -16.28 -0.42 -11.57
C GLU A 4 -14.82 -0.22 -11.11
N CYS A 5 -14.62 0.42 -9.94
CA CYS A 5 -13.29 0.65 -9.41
C CYS A 5 -12.72 -0.61 -8.75
N ILE A 6 -11.60 -1.11 -9.26
CA ILE A 6 -10.91 -2.29 -8.72
C ILE A 6 -10.52 -2.11 -7.24
N PHE A 7 -10.12 -0.92 -6.82
CA PHE A 7 -9.78 -0.63 -5.42
C PHE A 7 -11.00 -0.58 -4.50
N CYS A 8 -12.17 -0.13 -5.00
CA CYS A 8 -13.41 -0.31 -4.26
C CYS A 8 -13.75 -1.80 -4.12
N LYS A 9 -13.62 -2.59 -5.19
CA LYS A 9 -13.87 -4.04 -5.12
C LYS A 9 -12.96 -4.73 -4.11
N ILE A 10 -11.67 -4.36 -4.05
CA ILE A 10 -10.74 -4.86 -3.02
C ILE A 10 -11.18 -4.43 -1.62
N ALA A 11 -11.51 -3.15 -1.42
CA ALA A 11 -11.94 -2.62 -0.12
C ALA A 11 -13.24 -3.28 0.39
N ASP A 12 -14.11 -3.71 -0.51
CA ASP A 12 -15.36 -4.43 -0.19
C ASP A 12 -15.20 -5.96 -0.16
N GLY A 13 -14.00 -6.49 -0.35
CA GLY A 13 -13.74 -7.95 -0.40
C GLY A 13 -14.31 -8.67 -1.63
N ARG A 14 -14.68 -7.93 -2.68
CA ARG A 14 -15.21 -8.46 -3.95
C ARG A 14 -14.12 -8.84 -4.96
N GLU A 15 -12.90 -8.40 -4.74
CA GLU A 15 -11.72 -8.78 -5.52
C GLU A 15 -10.64 -9.34 -4.58
N PRO A 16 -9.99 -10.47 -4.91
CA PRO A 16 -8.91 -11.01 -4.09
C PRO A 16 -7.72 -10.05 -4.04
N ALA A 17 -7.20 -9.81 -2.83
CA ALA A 17 -5.96 -9.08 -2.61
C ALA A 17 -5.27 -9.59 -1.36
N HIS A 18 -3.94 -9.46 -1.32
CA HIS A 18 -3.17 -9.74 -0.12
C HIS A 18 -3.25 -8.57 0.84
N ILE A 19 -4.35 -8.50 1.61
CA ILE A 19 -4.55 -7.47 2.64
C ILE A 19 -3.49 -7.62 3.73
N VAL A 20 -2.84 -6.51 4.08
CA VAL A 20 -1.85 -6.43 5.16
C VAL A 20 -2.31 -5.57 6.33
N PHE A 21 -3.27 -4.69 6.09
CA PHE A 21 -3.84 -3.80 7.10
C PHE A 21 -5.27 -3.44 6.71
N GLU A 22 -6.14 -3.33 7.72
CA GLU A 22 -7.49 -2.81 7.57
C GLU A 22 -7.92 -2.11 8.86
N ASP A 23 -8.69 -1.02 8.72
CA ASP A 23 -9.43 -0.37 9.80
C ASP A 23 -10.77 0.20 9.30
N GLU A 24 -11.40 1.09 10.05
CA GLU A 24 -12.70 1.65 9.67
C GLU A 24 -12.66 2.46 8.37
N ILE A 25 -11.54 3.13 8.06
CA ILE A 25 -11.46 4.10 6.95
C ILE A 25 -10.46 3.71 5.86
N SER A 26 -9.56 2.76 6.12
CA SER A 26 -8.43 2.42 5.26
C SER A 26 -8.26 0.92 5.05
N VAL A 27 -7.68 0.56 3.91
CA VAL A 27 -7.22 -0.79 3.57
C VAL A 27 -5.83 -0.66 2.98
N ALA A 28 -4.91 -1.55 3.37
CA ALA A 28 -3.62 -1.69 2.70
C ALA A 28 -3.39 -3.11 2.23
N PHE A 29 -2.83 -3.25 1.03
CA PHE A 29 -2.63 -4.54 0.36
C PHE A 29 -1.41 -4.50 -0.56
N LEU A 30 -0.87 -5.67 -0.90
CA LEU A 30 0.26 -5.75 -1.82
C LEU A 30 -0.13 -5.33 -3.24
N ASP A 31 0.73 -4.54 -3.89
CA ASP A 31 0.62 -4.30 -5.33
C ASP A 31 0.86 -5.62 -6.07
N MET A 32 -0.05 -5.97 -6.98
CA MET A 32 0.05 -7.17 -7.80
C MET A 32 1.27 -7.15 -8.75
N ARG A 33 1.73 -5.95 -9.12
CA ARG A 33 2.92 -5.73 -9.96
C ARG A 33 3.91 -4.85 -9.18
N PRO A 34 4.57 -5.42 -8.15
CA PRO A 34 5.41 -4.67 -7.23
C PRO A 34 6.65 -4.08 -7.94
N VAL A 35 7.13 -2.94 -7.46
CA VAL A 35 8.48 -2.46 -7.84
C VAL A 35 9.55 -3.22 -7.06
N TYR A 36 9.28 -3.44 -5.77
CA TYR A 36 10.06 -4.26 -4.87
C TYR A 36 9.10 -5.17 -4.10
N HIS A 37 9.52 -6.39 -3.74
CA HIS A 37 8.72 -7.24 -2.86
C HIS A 37 8.34 -6.48 -1.58
N GLY A 38 7.07 -6.53 -1.21
CA GLY A 38 6.52 -5.73 -0.11
C GLY A 38 5.99 -4.36 -0.53
N HIS A 39 6.04 -4.00 -1.83
CA HIS A 39 5.33 -2.84 -2.36
C HIS A 39 3.85 -2.92 -1.98
N THR A 40 3.44 -2.02 -1.10
CA THR A 40 2.11 -1.98 -0.51
C THR A 40 1.39 -0.72 -0.96
N LEU A 41 0.10 -0.84 -1.26
CA LEU A 41 -0.79 0.28 -1.55
C LEU A 41 -1.68 0.52 -0.34
N LEU A 42 -1.68 1.74 0.21
CA LEU A 42 -2.64 2.19 1.21
C LEU A 42 -3.71 3.04 0.54
N ILE A 43 -4.97 2.64 0.69
CA ILE A 43 -6.13 3.33 0.11
C ILE A 43 -7.16 3.70 1.20
N PRO A 44 -7.93 4.78 1.02
CA PRO A 44 -9.17 4.93 1.77
C PRO A 44 -10.22 3.95 1.27
N LYS A 45 -11.09 3.47 2.16
CA LYS A 45 -12.27 2.66 1.79
C LYS A 45 -13.27 3.47 0.96
N GLN A 46 -13.44 4.75 1.30
CA GLN A 46 -14.22 5.67 0.48
C GLN A 46 -13.54 5.90 -0.87
N HIS A 47 -14.32 5.87 -1.94
CA HIS A 47 -13.83 6.23 -3.27
C HIS A 47 -13.56 7.73 -3.36
N ILE A 48 -12.28 8.09 -3.41
CA ILE A 48 -11.77 9.45 -3.53
C ILE A 48 -10.71 9.38 -4.63
N SER A 49 -10.78 10.20 -5.68
CA SER A 49 -9.89 9.99 -6.83
C SER A 49 -8.48 10.48 -6.56
N THR A 50 -8.34 11.60 -5.84
CA THR A 50 -7.05 12.26 -5.63
C THR A 50 -6.91 12.76 -4.20
N VAL A 51 -5.68 13.02 -3.76
CA VAL A 51 -5.43 13.57 -2.42
C VAL A 51 -6.05 14.98 -2.25
N MET A 52 -6.24 15.69 -3.35
CA MET A 52 -6.85 17.03 -3.39
C MET A 52 -8.34 17.01 -3.02
N GLU A 53 -8.99 15.85 -3.12
CA GLU A 53 -10.40 15.63 -2.80
C GLU A 53 -10.58 14.94 -1.43
N PHE A 54 -9.49 14.66 -0.72
CA PHE A 54 -9.53 13.91 0.53
C PHE A 54 -10.12 14.78 1.66
N PRO A 55 -11.16 14.33 2.38
CA PRO A 55 -11.77 15.14 3.44
C PRO A 55 -10.79 15.43 4.58
N GLY A 56 -10.74 16.69 5.01
CA GLY A 56 -9.78 17.18 5.98
C GLY A 56 -9.87 16.48 7.33
N GLU A 57 -11.09 16.13 7.74
CA GLU A 57 -11.40 15.45 9.00
C GLU A 57 -10.78 14.05 9.11
N PHE A 58 -10.44 13.41 8.00
CA PHE A 58 -9.83 12.07 7.99
C PHE A 58 -8.31 12.09 7.82
N ILE A 59 -7.69 13.26 7.56
CA ILE A 59 -6.25 13.37 7.26
C ILE A 59 -5.40 12.78 8.37
N GLU A 60 -5.66 13.15 9.63
CA GLU A 60 -4.88 12.68 10.78
C GLU A 60 -4.89 11.16 10.86
N ARG A 61 -6.08 10.56 10.85
CA ARG A 61 -6.23 9.10 10.94
C ARG A 61 -5.60 8.38 9.75
N PHE A 62 -5.76 8.91 8.54
CA PHE A 62 -5.16 8.32 7.34
C PHE A 62 -3.63 8.39 7.36
N PHE A 63 -3.04 9.49 7.83
CA PHE A 63 -1.59 9.62 7.98
C PHE A 63 -1.03 8.78 9.13
N LEU A 64 -1.79 8.59 10.22
CA LEU A 64 -1.43 7.63 11.27
C LEU A 64 -1.38 6.20 10.71
N ASN A 65 -2.35 5.84 9.85
CA ASN A 65 -2.34 4.56 9.14
C ASN A 65 -1.14 4.46 8.19
N LEU A 66 -0.81 5.52 7.43
CA LEU A 66 0.39 5.56 6.59
C LEU A 66 1.67 5.31 7.41
N LYS A 67 1.82 6.00 8.55
CA LYS A 67 2.96 5.84 9.46
C LYS A 67 3.07 4.39 9.94
N LEU A 68 1.96 3.82 10.39
CA LEU A 68 1.89 2.44 10.88
C LEU A 68 2.27 1.44 9.80
N VAL A 69 1.64 1.52 8.62
CA VAL A 69 1.87 0.59 7.52
C VAL A 69 3.29 0.73 6.96
N SER A 70 3.81 1.96 6.82
CA SER A 70 5.20 2.19 6.40
C SER A 70 6.19 1.47 7.32
N ARG A 71 6.01 1.64 8.64
CA ARG A 71 6.86 0.98 9.64
C ARG A 71 6.70 -0.55 9.60
N ALA A 72 5.49 -1.05 9.40
CA ALA A 72 5.24 -2.48 9.28
C ALA A 72 5.87 -3.10 8.03
N VAL A 73 5.86 -2.38 6.90
CA VAL A 73 6.57 -2.79 5.68
C VAL A 73 8.08 -2.80 5.93
N GLU A 74 8.62 -1.76 6.58
CA GLU A 74 10.05 -1.68 6.89
C GLU A 74 10.52 -2.84 7.77
N GLU A 75 9.84 -3.05 8.91
CA GLU A 75 10.16 -4.11 9.87
C GLU A 75 9.89 -5.51 9.28
N GLY A 76 8.78 -5.68 8.55
CA GLY A 76 8.38 -6.97 7.99
C GLY A 76 9.24 -7.43 6.83
N MET A 77 9.75 -6.49 6.02
CA MET A 77 10.64 -6.78 4.91
C MET A 77 12.12 -6.70 5.28
N GLY A 78 12.45 -6.23 6.49
CA GLY A 78 13.84 -6.07 6.93
C GLY A 78 14.63 -5.10 6.04
N CYS A 79 13.97 -4.11 5.45
CA CYS A 79 14.61 -3.13 4.58
C CYS A 79 15.16 -1.93 5.37
N GLN A 80 15.98 -1.11 4.72
CA GLN A 80 16.69 0.01 5.37
C GLN A 80 15.94 1.35 5.31
N GLY A 81 14.80 1.41 4.61
CA GLY A 81 13.99 2.61 4.51
C GLY A 81 12.72 2.41 3.70
N ILE A 82 11.89 3.45 3.68
CA ILE A 82 10.64 3.49 2.93
C ILE A 82 10.64 4.68 1.97
N PHE A 83 10.13 4.46 0.77
CA PHE A 83 9.75 5.53 -0.15
C PHE A 83 8.22 5.56 -0.29
N ASN A 84 7.62 6.69 0.12
CA ASN A 84 6.19 6.93 0.01
C ASN A 84 5.89 7.85 -1.18
N ALA A 85 4.95 7.48 -2.03
CA ALA A 85 4.58 8.31 -3.18
C ALA A 85 3.09 8.29 -3.49
N ILE A 86 2.60 9.41 -4.02
CA ILE A 86 1.22 9.60 -4.45
C ILE A 86 1.28 10.21 -5.85
N ASN A 87 0.61 9.56 -6.80
CA ASN A 87 0.37 10.13 -8.12
C ASN A 87 -1.07 10.64 -8.17
N ASN A 88 -1.28 11.85 -8.69
CA ASN A 88 -2.61 12.44 -8.87
C ASN A 88 -2.81 12.77 -10.35
N ARG A 89 -3.84 12.21 -10.98
CA ARG A 89 -4.25 12.38 -12.39
C ARG A 89 -3.24 11.87 -13.44
N ILE A 90 -1.96 12.22 -13.31
CA ILE A 90 -0.87 11.76 -14.19
C ILE A 90 -0.10 10.63 -13.51
N SER A 91 0.21 9.57 -14.27
CA SER A 91 0.85 8.34 -13.76
C SER A 91 0.04 7.65 -12.64
N GLN A 92 -1.23 7.98 -12.52
CA GLN A 92 -2.17 7.36 -11.61
C GLN A 92 -2.96 6.29 -12.38
N SER A 93 -2.58 5.02 -12.19
CA SER A 93 -3.16 3.91 -12.97
C SER A 93 -4.61 3.61 -12.61
N VAL A 94 -4.97 3.74 -11.32
CA VAL A 94 -6.33 3.59 -10.82
C VAL A 94 -6.79 4.93 -10.23
N PRO A 95 -7.90 5.52 -10.71
CA PRO A 95 -8.44 6.79 -10.23
C PRO A 95 -9.16 6.61 -8.88
N HIS A 96 -8.41 6.14 -7.89
CA HIS A 96 -8.75 5.99 -6.48
C HIS A 96 -7.47 6.27 -5.72
N LEU A 97 -7.49 7.18 -4.75
CA LEU A 97 -6.34 7.63 -3.98
C LEU A 97 -5.59 6.42 -3.40
N HIS A 98 -4.31 6.30 -3.75
CA HIS A 98 -3.45 5.28 -3.20
C HIS A 98 -2.08 5.86 -2.91
N ILE A 99 -1.55 5.53 -1.74
CA ILE A 99 -0.16 5.81 -1.39
C ILE A 99 0.64 4.54 -1.65
N HIS A 100 1.62 4.65 -2.54
CA HIS A 100 2.65 3.63 -2.71
C HIS A 100 3.58 3.66 -1.52
N ILE A 101 3.80 2.50 -0.88
CA ILE A 101 4.73 2.29 0.22
C ILE A 101 5.76 1.28 -0.28
N LEU A 102 6.95 1.77 -0.63
CA LEU A 102 8.01 0.98 -1.24
C LEU A 102 9.13 0.68 -0.23
N PRO A 103 9.48 -0.59 0.03
CA PRO A 103 10.67 -0.93 0.79
C PRO A 103 11.93 -0.58 -0.02
N ARG A 104 12.94 -0.01 0.64
CA ARG A 104 14.16 0.51 0.02
C ARG A 104 15.41 0.00 0.72
N ASN A 105 16.46 -0.24 -0.06
CA ASN A 105 17.79 -0.56 0.44
C ASN A 105 18.84 0.32 -0.24
N LYS A 106 19.96 0.58 0.45
CA LYS A 106 21.07 1.31 -0.17
C LYS A 106 21.56 0.54 -1.40
N GLY A 107 21.62 1.21 -2.55
CA GLY A 107 22.10 0.60 -3.79
C GLY A 107 21.09 -0.31 -4.49
N ASP A 108 19.81 -0.29 -4.12
CA ASP A 108 18.72 -1.09 -4.73
C ASP A 108 18.37 -0.75 -6.20
N GLY A 109 19.19 0.04 -6.87
CA GLY A 109 19.09 0.29 -8.30
C GLY A 109 17.99 1.27 -8.73
N MET A 110 17.21 1.88 -7.81
CA MET A 110 16.27 2.95 -8.18
C MET A 110 17.04 4.23 -8.57
N ARG A 111 17.50 4.29 -9.82
CA ARG A 111 18.30 5.41 -10.35
C ARG A 111 17.47 6.40 -11.17
N HIS A 112 16.33 5.96 -11.71
CA HIS A 112 15.41 6.78 -12.49
C HIS A 112 13.99 6.60 -11.92
N PHE A 113 13.26 7.71 -11.74
CA PHE A 113 11.91 7.74 -11.16
C PHE A 113 10.86 7.21 -12.16
N LEU A 114 11.11 6.04 -12.73
CA LEU A 114 10.25 5.34 -13.67
C LEU A 114 9.97 3.98 -13.07
N TRP A 115 8.94 3.90 -12.19
CA TRP A 115 8.41 2.73 -11.51
C TRP A 115 8.67 1.40 -12.27
N PRO A 116 9.81 0.72 -12.08
CA PRO A 116 10.08 -0.51 -12.81
C PRO A 116 9.19 -1.59 -12.21
N ARG A 117 8.22 -2.09 -12.98
CA ARG A 117 7.19 -3.04 -12.50
C ARG A 117 7.71 -4.47 -12.65
N GLY A 118 7.70 -5.23 -11.56
CA GLY A 118 7.94 -6.67 -11.54
C GLY A 118 6.66 -7.49 -11.26
N CYS A 119 6.86 -8.74 -10.90
CA CYS A 119 5.86 -9.70 -10.40
C CYS A 119 6.47 -10.47 -9.22
N TYR A 120 5.62 -11.06 -8.37
CA TYR A 120 6.09 -12.13 -7.47
C TYR A 120 6.38 -13.38 -8.29
N ASP A 121 7.39 -14.15 -7.91
CA ASP A 121 7.78 -15.36 -8.64
C ASP A 121 6.73 -16.47 -8.46
N THR A 122 6.09 -16.51 -7.29
CA THR A 122 5.03 -17.47 -6.96
C THR A 122 3.94 -16.85 -6.09
N ILE A 123 2.77 -17.51 -6.03
CA ILE A 123 1.68 -17.12 -5.12
C ILE A 123 2.11 -17.28 -3.66
N ASP A 124 2.84 -18.34 -3.33
CA ASP A 124 3.32 -18.60 -1.97
C ASP A 124 4.26 -17.50 -1.48
N GLU A 125 5.10 -16.96 -2.37
CA GLU A 125 5.95 -15.81 -2.05
C GLU A 125 5.10 -14.57 -1.70
N ALA A 126 4.07 -14.26 -2.49
CA ALA A 126 3.18 -13.14 -2.20
C ALA A 126 2.45 -13.30 -0.86
N ILE A 127 1.99 -14.53 -0.55
CA ILE A 127 1.36 -14.86 0.74
C ILE A 127 2.35 -14.64 1.89
N ALA A 128 3.55 -15.20 1.78
CA ALA A 128 4.58 -15.09 2.82
C ALA A 128 5.01 -13.63 3.05
N THR A 129 5.15 -12.84 1.98
CA THR A 129 5.41 -11.40 2.06
C THR A 129 4.29 -10.67 2.81
N ALA A 130 3.03 -10.95 2.48
CA ALA A 130 1.89 -10.34 3.15
C ALA A 130 1.82 -10.70 4.64
N GLU A 131 2.12 -11.95 4.98
CA GLU A 131 2.13 -12.42 6.37
C GLU A 131 3.18 -11.72 7.23
N LYS A 132 4.41 -11.55 6.71
CA LYS A 132 5.46 -10.80 7.42
C LYS A 132 5.02 -9.38 7.78
N ILE A 133 4.35 -8.71 6.84
CA ILE A 133 3.85 -7.35 7.05
C ILE A 133 2.67 -7.36 8.04
N ARG A 134 1.71 -8.28 7.92
CA ARG A 134 0.59 -8.43 8.87
C ARG A 134 1.07 -8.65 10.31
N LEU A 135 2.07 -9.50 10.50
CA LEU A 135 2.65 -9.76 11.82
C LEU A 135 3.28 -8.49 12.40
N SER A 136 3.98 -7.71 11.56
CA SER A 136 4.57 -6.43 11.96
C SER A 136 3.50 -5.40 12.31
N VAL A 137 2.41 -5.31 11.54
CA VAL A 137 1.24 -4.47 11.84
C VAL A 137 0.67 -4.78 13.22
N ARG A 138 0.42 -6.06 13.53
CA ARG A 138 -0.14 -6.49 14.82
C ARG A 138 0.78 -6.08 15.98
N ARG A 139 2.07 -6.42 15.86
CA ARG A 139 3.08 -6.09 16.88
C ARG A 139 3.20 -4.58 17.14
N ILE A 140 3.11 -3.75 16.09
CA ILE A 140 3.23 -2.29 16.23
C ILE A 140 1.98 -1.68 16.87
N ARG A 141 0.78 -2.21 16.57
CA ARG A 141 -0.49 -1.75 17.17
C ARG A 141 -0.59 -2.03 18.66
N GLU A 142 0.08 -3.07 19.14
CA GLU A 142 0.04 -3.52 20.54
C GLU A 142 1.04 -2.79 21.45
N ARG A 143 1.87 -1.89 20.90
CA ARG A 143 2.84 -1.07 21.62
C ARG A 143 2.35 0.34 21.85
#